data_AF-A0A7Y5NJP1-F1
#
_entry.id   AF-A0A7Y5NJP1-F1
#
_cell.length_a   1.000
_cell.length_b   1.000
_cell.length_c   1.000
_cell.angle_alpha   90.00
_cell.angle_beta   90.00
_cell.angle_gamma   90.00
#
_symmetry.space_group_name_H-M   'P 1'
#
loop_
_entity.id
_entity.type
_entity.pdbx_description
1 polymer ?
#
loop_
_entity_poly.entity_id
_entity_poly.type
_entity_poly.pdbx_seq_one_letter_code
_entity_poly.pdbx_strand_id
1 'polypeptide(L)' 'ASLRQAEHALEQLEAGTYGICENCGNPIGKLRLQARPRATLCMTCQQKQDRH' A
#
# COMPACT_ATOMS: atom_id res chain seq x y z
N ALA A 1 -10.59 -13.42 17.06
CA ALA A 1 -10.09 -12.78 15.83
C ALA A 1 -10.85 -13.42 14.66
N SER A 2 -11.69 -12.66 13.98
CA SER A 2 -12.71 -13.20 13.08
C SER A 2 -12.12 -13.52 11.71
N LEU A 3 -12.28 -14.76 11.25
CA LEU A 3 -11.75 -15.32 9.99
C LEU A 3 -11.81 -14.36 8.78
N ARG A 4 -12.90 -13.61 8.68
CA ARG A 4 -13.14 -12.61 7.63
C ARG A 4 -12.05 -11.54 7.47
N GLN A 5 -11.33 -11.20 8.55
CA GLN A 5 -10.25 -10.22 8.48
C GLN A 5 -8.99 -10.80 7.84
N ALA A 6 -8.79 -12.11 7.93
CA ALA A 6 -7.66 -12.81 7.31
C ALA A 6 -7.90 -13.01 5.80
N GLU A 7 -9.14 -13.33 5.41
CA GLU A 7 -9.54 -13.52 4.01
C GLU A 7 -9.39 -12.22 3.21
N HIS A 8 -9.85 -11.09 3.76
CA HIS A 8 -9.72 -9.79 3.10
C HIS A 8 -8.26 -9.34 2.91
N ALA A 9 -7.36 -9.73 3.83
CA ALA A 9 -5.93 -9.44 3.71
C ALA A 9 -5.26 -10.30 2.61
N LEU A 10 -5.75 -11.51 2.38
CA LEU A 10 -5.31 -12.39 1.29
C LEU A 10 -5.81 -11.87 -0.06
N GLU A 11 -7.07 -11.45 -0.15
CA GLU A 11 -7.63 -10.89 -1.40
C GLU A 11 -6.85 -9.66 -1.89
N GLN A 12 -6.39 -8.79 -0.97
CA GLN A 12 -5.57 -7.63 -1.35
C GLN A 12 -4.13 -8.01 -1.75
N LEU A 13 -3.59 -9.12 -1.23
CA LEU A 13 -2.32 -9.68 -1.68
C LEU A 13 -2.44 -10.30 -3.09
N GLU A 14 -3.55 -11.01 -3.35
CA GLU A 14 -3.85 -11.64 -4.65
C GLU A 14 -4.19 -10.63 -5.74
N ALA A 15 -4.78 -9.49 -5.39
CA ALA A 15 -5.10 -8.41 -6.33
C ALA A 15 -3.86 -7.77 -6.99
N GLY A 16 -2.64 -8.03 -6.51
CA GLY A 16 -1.39 -7.57 -7.13
C GLY A 16 -1.17 -6.05 -7.14
N THR A 17 -2.11 -5.29 -6.56
CA THR A 17 -2.02 -3.83 -6.36
C THR A 17 -1.30 -3.47 -5.06
N TYR A 18 -1.06 -4.47 -4.19
CA TYR A 18 -0.29 -4.28 -2.98
C TYR A 18 1.14 -3.85 -3.31
N GLY A 19 1.47 -2.63 -2.92
CA GLY A 19 2.77 -2.06 -3.21
C GLY A 19 2.89 -1.37 -4.55
N ILE A 20 1.78 -0.94 -5.17
CA ILE A 20 1.80 -0.01 -6.32
C ILE A 20 1.20 1.33 -5.88
N CYS A 21 1.85 2.42 -6.29
CA CYS A 21 1.39 3.77 -5.98
C CYS A 21 0.17 4.13 -6.85
N GLU A 22 -0.94 4.52 -6.22
CA GLU A 22 -2.16 4.91 -6.94
C GLU A 22 -1.98 6.19 -7.79
N ASN A 23 -1.10 7.10 -7.37
CA ASN A 23 -0.88 8.37 -8.07
C ASN A 23 0.07 8.28 -9.28
N CYS A 24 1.09 7.43 -9.23
CA CYS A 24 2.12 7.38 -10.29
C CYS A 24 2.36 6.00 -10.88
N GLY A 25 1.67 4.96 -10.41
CA GLY A 25 1.84 3.58 -10.88
C GLY A 25 3.17 2.94 -10.50
N ASN A 26 4.06 3.64 -9.81
CA ASN A 26 5.37 3.11 -9.41
C ASN A 26 5.27 2.17 -8.19
N PRO A 27 6.17 1.19 -8.07
CA PRO A 27 6.21 0.33 -6.90
C PRO A 27 6.52 1.12 -5.62
N ILE A 28 5.75 0.86 -4.56
CA ILE A 28 5.97 1.35 -3.21
C ILE A 28 7.08 0.49 -2.58
N GLY A 29 8.14 1.14 -2.09
CA GLY A 29 9.29 0.45 -1.53
C GLY A 29 8.90 -0.53 -0.41
N LYS A 30 9.50 -1.73 -0.41
CA LYS A 30 9.21 -2.81 0.55
C LYS A 30 9.30 -2.34 2.01
N LEU A 31 10.30 -1.54 2.35
CA LEU A 31 10.46 -0.96 3.70
C LEU A 31 9.25 -0.10 4.12
N ARG A 32 8.64 0.62 3.17
CA ARG A 32 7.44 1.43 3.44
C ARG A 32 6.21 0.55 3.66
N LEU A 33 6.08 -0.55 2.92
CA LEU A 33 5.01 -1.52 3.13
C LEU A 33 5.19 -2.30 4.44
N GLN A 34 6.43 -2.59 4.84
CA GLN A 34 6.72 -3.20 6.14
C GLN A 34 6.39 -2.24 7.31
N ALA A 35 6.74 -0.96 7.19
CA ALA A 35 6.40 0.05 8.19
C ALA A 35 4.91 0.43 8.19
N ARG A 36 4.29 0.46 7.01
CA ARG A 36 2.90 0.83 6.77
C ARG A 36 2.30 -0.03 5.65
N PRO A 37 1.72 -1.20 5.98
CA PRO A 37 1.15 -2.11 4.98
C PRO A 37 -0.07 -1.53 4.26
N ARG A 38 -0.69 -0.49 4.82
CA ARG A 38 -1.82 0.22 4.17
C ARG A 38 -1.39 1.42 3.32
N ALA A 39 -0.10 1.57 3.02
CA ALA A 39 0.37 2.69 2.21
C ALA A 39 -0.07 2.51 0.76
N THR A 40 -0.88 3.45 0.24
CA THR A 40 -1.34 3.45 -1.16
C THR A 40 -0.54 4.39 -2.07
N LEU A 41 0.31 5.24 -1.48
CA LEU A 41 1.20 6.16 -2.18
C LEU A 41 2.68 5.87 -1.91
N CYS A 42 3.52 6.04 -2.94
CA CYS A 42 4.97 6.01 -2.79
C CYS A 42 5.46 7.21 -1.96
N MET A 43 6.67 7.13 -1.40
CA MET A 43 7.25 8.20 -0.57
C MET A 43 7.26 9.55 -1.30
N THR A 44 7.56 9.56 -2.59
CA THR A 44 7.62 10.78 -3.41
C THR A 44 6.25 11.43 -3.56
N CYS A 45 5.20 10.64 -3.83
CA CYS A 45 3.84 11.17 -3.96
C CYS A 45 3.28 11.59 -2.60
N GLN A 46 3.54 10.81 -1.56
CA GLN A 46 3.18 11.17 -0.19
C GLN A 46 3.80 12.50 0.24
N GLN A 47 5.09 12.71 -0.04
CA GLN A 47 5.79 13.94 0.31
C GLN A 47 5.28 15.14 -0.50
N LYS A 48 4.83 14.94 -1.74
CA LYS A 48 4.15 16.00 -2.51
C LYS A 48 2.81 16.37 -1.90
N GLN A 49 2.03 15.39 -1.45
CA GLN A 49 0.72 15.62 -0.87
C GLN A 49 0.79 16.31 0.51
N ASP A 50 1.80 16.00 1.32
CA ASP A 50 2.02 16.60 2.64
C ASP A 50 2.48 18.08 2.59
N ARG A 51 2.98 18.53 1.43
CA ARG A 51 3.43 19.91 1.22
C ARG A 51 2.32 20.88 0.80
N HIS A 52 1.08 20.41 0.70
CA HIS A 52 -0.11 21.20 0.36
C HIS A 52 -1.03 21.30 1.58
#